data_AF-A0A3S1BXI5-F1
#
_entry.id   AF-A0A3S1BXI5-F1
#
_cell.length_a   1.000
_cell.length_b   1.000
_cell.length_c   1.000
_cell.angle_alpha   90.00
_cell.angle_beta   90.00
_cell.angle_gamma   90.00
#
_symmetry.space_group_name_H-M   'P 1'
#
loop_
_entity.id
_entity.type
_entity.pdbx_description
1 polymer ?
#
loop_
_entity_poly.entity_id
_entity_poly.type
_entity_poly.pdbx_seq_one_letter_code
_entity_poly.pdbx_strand_id
1 'polypeptide(L)'
;MCYRLGCPFYNVGKPPDDGFIRILIFGATGMTGTAVLSAALTCIWFRITIFTRGLSGALMEELMKKPLARIVEGDMFNYDSVLDAMTGIDAVFFSTTYWDTMRVDCEYEQGINVIRAALASGIKHVVYVGTPYCSLYATEKCKYLQGKEKVEALLVSSGLPYTILHLGFYYENFLSVFKPHFVEKDKFAL
;
A
#
# COMPACT_ATOMS: atom_id res chain seq x y z
N MET A 1 -18.63 24.89 -11.64
CA MET A 1 -18.05 25.74 -10.58
C MET A 1 -18.67 25.34 -9.25
N CYS A 2 -18.09 24.35 -8.55
CA CYS A 2 -18.59 23.91 -7.24
C CYS A 2 -17.45 24.01 -6.21
N TYR A 3 -17.21 25.25 -5.78
CA TYR A 3 -16.52 25.54 -4.53
C TYR A 3 -17.56 25.43 -3.42
N ARG A 4 -17.51 24.40 -2.55
CA ARG A 4 -18.13 24.46 -1.21
C ARG A 4 -17.58 23.37 -0.28
N LEU A 5 -16.60 23.82 0.52
CA LEU A 5 -16.54 23.69 1.99
C LEU A 5 -16.80 22.31 2.60
N GLY A 6 -15.74 21.67 3.11
CA GLY A 6 -15.87 20.59 4.10
C GLY A 6 -14.75 19.57 4.15
N CYS A 7 -13.87 19.51 3.15
CA CYS A 7 -12.78 18.54 3.13
C CYS A 7 -11.51 19.13 3.79
N PRO A 8 -11.00 18.59 4.92
CA PRO A 8 -9.79 19.10 5.58
C PRO A 8 -8.52 18.91 4.74
N PHE A 9 -8.61 18.22 3.60
CA PHE A 9 -7.50 18.00 2.66
C PHE A 9 -7.25 19.16 1.68
N TYR A 10 -7.67 20.39 2.02
CA TYR A 10 -7.55 21.59 1.16
C TYR A 10 -6.10 22.00 0.77
N ASN A 11 -5.08 21.28 1.25
CA ASN A 11 -3.66 21.55 1.01
C ASN A 11 -2.97 20.57 0.05
N VAL A 12 -3.66 19.59 -0.52
CA VAL A 12 -3.16 18.96 -1.75
C VAL A 12 -3.39 19.97 -2.87
N GLY A 13 -2.31 20.42 -3.52
CA GLY A 13 -2.34 21.44 -4.57
C GLY A 13 -3.45 21.20 -5.59
N LYS A 14 -3.87 22.27 -6.29
CA LYS A 14 -4.95 22.28 -7.29
C LYS A 14 -5.04 20.91 -7.99
N PRO A 15 -6.20 20.22 -7.95
CA PRO A 15 -6.37 18.97 -8.69
C PRO A 15 -5.93 19.17 -10.15
N PRO A 16 -5.50 18.11 -10.85
CA PRO A 16 -5.30 18.14 -12.30
C PRO A 16 -6.47 18.82 -13.01
N ASP A 17 -6.28 19.36 -14.21
CA ASP A 17 -7.25 20.27 -14.84
C ASP A 17 -8.66 19.68 -15.03
N ASP A 18 -8.82 18.34 -14.97
CA ASP A 18 -10.10 17.64 -14.99
C ASP A 18 -10.76 17.41 -13.61
N GLY A 19 -10.13 17.89 -12.53
CA GLY A 19 -10.66 17.88 -11.17
C GLY A 19 -10.40 16.60 -10.37
N PHE A 20 -9.70 15.61 -10.92
CA PHE A 20 -9.51 14.30 -10.28
C PHE A 20 -8.06 13.98 -9.95
N ILE A 21 -7.85 13.43 -8.75
CA ILE A 21 -6.57 12.85 -8.33
C ILE A 21 -6.62 11.34 -8.60
N ARG A 22 -5.70 10.85 -9.44
CA ARG A 22 -5.62 9.45 -9.81
C ARG A 22 -4.67 8.72 -8.87
N ILE A 23 -5.19 7.72 -8.17
CA ILE A 23 -4.46 6.98 -7.15
C ILE A 23 -4.31 5.53 -7.58
N LEU A 24 -3.08 5.03 -7.61
CA LEU A 24 -2.79 3.62 -7.79
C LEU A 24 -2.58 2.95 -6.43
N ILE A 25 -3.28 1.84 -6.19
CA ILE A 25 -3.19 1.07 -4.94
C ILE A 25 -2.63 -0.31 -5.26
N PHE A 26 -1.42 -0.57 -4.78
CA PHE A 26 -0.85 -1.91 -4.69
C PHE A 26 -1.21 -2.54 -3.35
N GLY A 27 -1.52 -3.84 -3.35
CA GLY A 27 -1.90 -4.58 -2.14
C GLY A 27 -3.32 -4.28 -1.64
N ALA A 28 -4.22 -3.87 -2.54
CA ALA A 28 -5.60 -3.49 -2.22
C ALA A 28 -6.45 -4.60 -1.58
N THR A 29 -6.07 -5.86 -1.76
CA THR A 29 -6.72 -7.06 -1.18
C THR A 29 -6.17 -7.47 0.19
N GLY A 30 -5.09 -6.83 0.65
CA GLY A 30 -4.54 -7.04 1.98
C GLY A 30 -5.27 -6.20 3.04
N MET A 31 -5.06 -6.52 4.32
CA MET A 31 -5.77 -5.88 5.44
C MET A 31 -5.74 -4.33 5.38
N THR A 32 -4.54 -3.74 5.30
CA THR A 32 -4.39 -2.29 5.20
C THR A 32 -4.92 -1.74 3.88
N GLY A 33 -4.60 -2.41 2.78
CA GLY A 33 -4.97 -1.94 1.44
C GLY A 33 -6.49 -1.92 1.22
N THR A 34 -7.22 -2.87 1.81
CA THR A 34 -8.69 -2.87 1.77
C THR A 34 -9.26 -1.70 2.55
N ALA A 35 -8.73 -1.37 3.73
CA ALA A 35 -9.16 -0.19 4.48
C ALA A 35 -8.88 1.12 3.71
N VAL A 36 -7.68 1.23 3.11
CA VAL A 36 -7.31 2.37 2.26
C VAL A 36 -8.23 2.49 1.05
N LEU A 37 -8.49 1.38 0.36
CA LEU A 37 -9.38 1.34 -0.79
C LEU A 37 -10.81 1.76 -0.42
N SER A 38 -11.37 1.19 0.65
CA SER A 38 -12.71 1.54 1.13
C SER A 38 -12.83 3.02 1.46
N ALA A 39 -11.85 3.59 2.16
CA ALA A 39 -11.82 5.02 2.46
C ALA A 39 -11.68 5.87 1.18
N ALA A 40 -10.76 5.51 0.29
CA ALA A 40 -10.48 6.26 -0.94
C ALA A 40 -11.71 6.31 -1.88
N LEU A 41 -12.48 5.21 -1.96
CA LEU A 41 -13.70 5.14 -2.76
C LEU A 41 -14.82 6.07 -2.26
N THR A 42 -14.77 6.57 -1.02
CA THR A 42 -15.72 7.57 -0.52
C THR A 42 -15.41 8.98 -0.98
N CYS A 43 -14.20 9.23 -1.50
CA CYS A 43 -13.77 10.55 -1.94
C CYS A 43 -14.15 10.80 -3.40
N ILE A 44 -15.06 11.74 -3.63
CA ILE A 44 -15.57 12.07 -4.99
C ILE A 44 -14.49 12.59 -5.95
N TRP A 45 -13.36 13.06 -5.42
CA TRP A 45 -12.24 13.64 -6.16
C TRP A 45 -11.24 12.57 -6.61
N PHE A 46 -11.34 11.34 -6.09
CA PHE A 46 -10.40 10.29 -6.40
C PHE A 46 -10.87 9.42 -7.56
N ARG A 47 -9.90 8.97 -8.35
CA ARG A 47 -10.05 7.90 -9.34
C ARG A 47 -9.06 6.82 -8.98
N ILE A 48 -9.56 5.63 -8.68
CA ILE A 48 -8.76 4.58 -8.08
C ILE A 48 -8.38 3.57 -9.15
N THR A 49 -7.10 3.26 -9.24
CA THR A 49 -6.58 2.11 -9.98
C THR A 49 -6.13 1.06 -8.97
N ILE A 50 -6.63 -0.15 -9.11
CA ILE A 50 -6.37 -1.28 -8.22
C ILE A 50 -5.44 -2.23 -8.96
N PHE A 51 -4.24 -2.44 -8.42
CA PHE A 51 -3.28 -3.39 -8.97
C PHE A 51 -3.39 -4.73 -8.23
N THR A 52 -3.66 -5.80 -8.97
CA THR A 52 -3.89 -7.13 -8.40
C THR A 52 -3.27 -8.23 -9.27
N ARG A 53 -2.89 -9.36 -8.66
CA ARG A 53 -2.40 -10.55 -9.38
C ARG A 53 -3.50 -11.39 -10.01
N GLY A 54 -4.77 -11.12 -9.68
CA GLY A 54 -5.89 -11.89 -10.16
C GLY A 54 -7.19 -11.11 -10.09
N LEU A 55 -8.05 -11.38 -11.07
CA LEU A 55 -9.33 -10.70 -11.28
C LEU A 55 -10.53 -11.45 -10.69
N SER A 56 -10.29 -12.58 -10.02
CA SER A 56 -11.33 -13.44 -9.47
C SER A 56 -11.66 -13.12 -8.00
N GLY A 57 -12.88 -13.49 -7.59
CA GLY A 57 -13.35 -13.39 -6.21
C GLY A 57 -14.37 -12.27 -6.00
N ALA A 58 -15.19 -12.43 -4.96
CA ALA A 58 -16.33 -11.55 -4.68
C ALA A 58 -15.94 -10.06 -4.54
N LEU A 59 -14.77 -9.77 -3.96
CA LEU A 59 -14.26 -8.41 -3.85
C LEU A 59 -13.99 -7.79 -5.24
N MET A 60 -13.34 -8.52 -6.14
CA MET A 60 -13.06 -8.02 -7.50
C MET A 60 -14.35 -7.84 -8.29
N GLU A 61 -15.30 -8.78 -8.19
CA GLU A 61 -16.62 -8.67 -8.80
C GLU A 61 -17.41 -7.45 -8.32
N GLU A 62 -17.29 -7.10 -7.04
CA GLU A 62 -17.90 -5.87 -6.50
C GLU A 62 -17.19 -4.62 -7.02
N LEU A 63 -15.86 -4.62 -7.03
CA LEU A 63 -15.05 -3.48 -7.46
C LEU A 63 -15.22 -3.18 -8.95
N MET A 64 -15.38 -4.21 -9.79
CA MET A 64 -15.69 -4.04 -11.22
C MET A 64 -17.01 -3.29 -11.48
N LYS A 65 -17.93 -3.27 -10.50
CA LYS A 65 -19.21 -2.54 -10.62
C LYS A 65 -19.08 -1.07 -10.21
N LYS A 66 -17.94 -0.63 -9.66
CA LYS A 66 -17.73 0.75 -9.20
C LYS A 66 -17.20 1.61 -10.36
N PRO A 67 -17.90 2.68 -10.76
CA PRO A 67 -17.48 3.52 -11.90
C PRO A 67 -16.18 4.30 -11.65
N LEU A 68 -15.76 4.43 -10.39
CA LEU A 68 -14.55 5.16 -9.99
C LEU A 68 -13.31 4.27 -9.84
N ALA A 69 -13.46 2.95 -10.02
CA ALA A 69 -12.40 1.98 -9.87
C ALA A 69 -12.02 1.38 -11.24
N ARG A 70 -10.74 1.43 -11.57
CA ARG A 70 -10.11 0.67 -12.64
C ARG A 70 -9.34 -0.48 -12.00
N ILE A 71 -9.41 -1.68 -12.56
CA ILE A 71 -8.60 -2.82 -12.12
C ILE A 71 -7.54 -3.09 -13.18
N VAL A 72 -6.29 -3.28 -12.73
CA VAL A 72 -5.15 -3.65 -13.57
C VAL A 72 -4.58 -4.94 -13.01
N GLU A 73 -4.52 -5.97 -13.85
CA GLU A 73 -3.86 -7.21 -13.53
C GLU A 73 -2.35 -7.09 -13.77
N GLY A 74 -1.55 -7.53 -12.81
CA GLY A 74 -0.09 -7.51 -12.92
C GLY A 74 0.61 -8.05 -11.68
N ASP A 75 1.94 -8.03 -11.71
CA ASP A 75 2.77 -8.54 -10.62
C ASP A 75 3.84 -7.51 -10.24
N MET A 76 4.01 -7.26 -8.94
CA MET A 76 5.06 -6.38 -8.43
C MET A 76 6.49 -6.92 -8.66
N PHE A 77 6.64 -8.20 -8.99
CA PHE A 77 7.90 -8.78 -9.49
C PHE A 77 8.18 -8.46 -10.96
N ASN A 78 7.18 -8.02 -11.73
CA ASN A 78 7.33 -7.63 -13.13
C ASN A 78 7.33 -6.10 -13.26
N TYR A 79 8.53 -5.53 -13.43
CA TYR A 79 8.74 -4.09 -13.58
C TYR A 79 7.87 -3.47 -14.68
N ASP A 80 7.76 -4.09 -15.85
CA ASP A 80 7.00 -3.54 -16.98
C ASP A 80 5.51 -3.45 -16.63
N SER A 81 4.97 -4.48 -15.97
CA SER A 81 3.57 -4.45 -15.51
C SER A 81 3.30 -3.35 -14.48
N VAL A 82 4.28 -3.08 -13.59
CA VAL A 82 4.21 -2.01 -12.60
C VAL A 82 4.29 -0.64 -13.28
N LEU A 83 5.21 -0.49 -14.25
CA LEU A 83 5.39 0.75 -15.00
C LEU A 83 4.15 1.11 -15.82
N ASP A 84 3.57 0.13 -16.52
CA ASP A 84 2.36 0.33 -17.31
C ASP A 84 1.20 0.83 -16.43
N ALA A 85 1.06 0.27 -15.23
CA ALA A 85 0.04 0.67 -14.27
C ALA A 85 0.19 2.11 -13.73
N MET A 86 1.41 2.68 -13.77
CA MET A 86 1.71 4.04 -13.31
C MET A 86 1.31 5.12 -14.34
N THR A 87 0.92 4.73 -15.56
CA THR A 87 0.58 5.69 -16.62
C THR A 87 -0.58 6.58 -16.23
N GLY A 88 -0.32 7.89 -16.17
CA GLY A 88 -1.33 8.89 -15.82
C GLY A 88 -1.76 8.86 -14.35
N ILE A 89 -0.99 8.24 -13.46
CA ILE A 89 -1.26 8.24 -12.02
C ILE A 89 -0.63 9.48 -11.37
N ASP A 90 -1.34 10.08 -10.40
CA ASP A 90 -0.85 11.24 -9.65
C ASP A 90 -0.13 10.79 -8.36
N ALA A 91 -0.69 9.80 -7.65
CA ALA A 91 -0.17 9.31 -6.38
C ALA A 91 -0.28 7.79 -6.26
N VAL A 92 0.61 7.19 -5.47
CA VAL A 92 0.68 5.74 -5.27
C VAL A 92 0.57 5.41 -3.80
N PHE A 93 -0.25 4.41 -3.46
CA PHE A 93 -0.16 3.69 -2.21
C PHE A 93 0.40 2.29 -2.48
N PHE A 94 1.39 1.85 -1.70
CA PHE A 94 1.84 0.47 -1.79
C PHE A 94 2.25 -0.13 -0.44
N SER A 95 2.09 -1.45 -0.36
CA SER A 95 2.63 -2.28 0.69
C SER A 95 3.25 -3.53 0.05
N THR A 96 4.47 -3.85 0.47
CA THR A 96 5.17 -5.08 0.09
C THR A 96 4.79 -6.24 1.03
N THR A 97 4.97 -7.48 0.57
CA THR A 97 4.69 -8.67 1.38
C THR A 97 5.91 -9.59 1.48
N TYR A 98 6.39 -9.79 2.72
CA TYR A 98 7.35 -10.84 3.06
C TYR A 98 6.72 -12.24 3.01
N TRP A 99 5.46 -12.37 3.42
CA TRP A 99 4.83 -13.66 3.74
C TRP A 99 4.64 -14.58 2.53
N ASP A 100 4.52 -14.01 1.33
CA ASP A 100 4.32 -14.77 0.09
C ASP A 100 5.54 -15.63 -0.28
N THR A 101 6.74 -15.17 0.07
CA THR A 101 8.01 -15.81 -0.33
C THR A 101 8.90 -16.17 0.85
N MET A 102 8.61 -15.61 2.04
CA MET A 102 9.46 -15.66 3.24
C MET A 102 10.91 -15.24 2.97
N ARG A 103 11.09 -14.30 2.05
CA ARG A 103 12.39 -13.88 1.52
C ARG A 103 12.53 -12.36 1.50
N VAL A 104 13.57 -11.88 2.19
CA VAL A 104 13.89 -10.45 2.32
C VAL A 104 14.19 -9.81 0.97
N ASP A 105 14.92 -10.52 0.12
CA ASP A 105 15.29 -10.06 -1.22
C ASP A 105 14.09 -9.96 -2.16
N CYS A 106 13.16 -10.91 -2.09
CA CYS A 106 11.92 -10.85 -2.87
C CYS A 106 11.01 -9.70 -2.43
N GLU A 107 10.87 -9.45 -1.12
CA GLU A 107 10.11 -8.29 -0.64
C GLU A 107 10.79 -6.97 -1.06
N TYR A 108 12.11 -6.92 -1.03
CA TYR A 108 12.86 -5.75 -1.47
C TYR A 108 12.71 -5.48 -2.98
N GLU A 109 12.74 -6.54 -3.80
CA GLU A 109 12.53 -6.46 -5.25
C GLU A 109 11.18 -5.85 -5.63
N GLN A 110 10.11 -6.25 -4.94
CA GLN A 110 8.79 -5.64 -5.08
C GLN A 110 8.85 -4.11 -4.88
N GLY A 111 9.50 -3.66 -3.81
CA GLY A 111 9.63 -2.23 -3.51
C GLY A 111 10.51 -1.49 -4.51
N ILE A 112 11.60 -2.11 -4.98
CA ILE A 112 12.46 -1.55 -6.02
C ILE A 112 11.64 -1.27 -7.29
N ASN A 113 10.85 -2.24 -7.74
CA ASN A 113 10.07 -2.10 -8.97
C ASN A 113 9.06 -0.95 -8.86
N VAL A 114 8.33 -0.86 -7.74
CA VAL A 114 7.38 0.22 -7.50
C VAL A 114 8.06 1.58 -7.44
N ILE A 115 9.17 1.72 -6.71
CA ILE A 115 9.88 3.01 -6.56
C ILE A 115 10.50 3.46 -7.88
N ARG A 116 11.13 2.55 -8.64
CA ARG A 116 11.70 2.86 -9.95
C ARG A 116 10.64 3.27 -10.96
N ALA A 117 9.51 2.57 -10.99
CA ALA A 117 8.39 2.90 -11.85
C ALA A 117 7.78 4.26 -11.47
N ALA A 118 7.64 4.53 -10.16
CA ALA A 118 7.13 5.82 -9.69
C ALA A 118 8.03 7.00 -10.10
N LEU A 119 9.35 6.84 -10.04
CA LEU A 119 10.31 7.80 -10.56
C LEU A 119 10.17 8.01 -12.08
N ALA A 120 10.14 6.91 -12.85
CA ALA A 120 10.04 6.95 -14.30
C ALA A 120 8.75 7.61 -14.80
N SER A 121 7.65 7.46 -14.05
CA SER A 121 6.33 8.01 -14.39
C SER A 121 6.07 9.41 -13.81
N GLY A 122 7.01 9.97 -13.04
CA GLY A 122 6.86 11.31 -12.44
C GLY A 122 5.73 11.38 -11.40
N ILE A 123 5.56 10.33 -10.60
CA ILE A 123 4.56 10.28 -9.52
C ILE A 123 4.80 11.43 -8.55
N LYS A 124 3.71 12.13 -8.20
CA LYS A 124 3.77 13.35 -7.37
C LYS A 124 3.82 13.05 -5.88
N HIS A 125 3.32 11.89 -5.46
CA HIS A 125 3.40 11.47 -4.06
C HIS A 125 3.29 9.96 -3.89
N VAL A 126 4.11 9.40 -3.00
CA VAL A 126 4.11 7.97 -2.66
C VAL A 126 3.80 7.75 -1.18
N VAL A 127 2.80 6.92 -0.89
CA VAL A 127 2.48 6.45 0.46
C VAL A 127 2.91 5.00 0.59
N TYR A 128 3.83 4.72 1.50
CA TYR A 128 4.38 3.39 1.73
C TYR A 128 4.05 2.86 3.13
N VAL A 129 3.64 1.59 3.22
CA VAL A 129 3.55 0.88 4.51
C VAL A 129 4.90 0.25 4.85
N GLY A 130 5.68 1.01 5.62
CA GLY A 130 7.02 0.65 6.08
C GLY A 130 7.02 -0.05 7.43
N THR A 131 8.16 0.02 8.12
CA THR A 131 8.34 -0.56 9.45
C THR A 131 9.38 0.21 10.25
N PRO A 132 9.28 0.27 11.59
CA PRO A 132 10.40 0.72 12.40
C PRO A 132 11.68 -0.08 12.11
N TYR A 133 12.82 0.61 12.13
CA TYR A 133 14.14 0.01 11.91
C TYR A 133 14.57 -0.85 13.10
N CYS A 134 14.07 -2.07 13.19
CA CYS A 134 14.46 -3.05 14.19
C CYS A 134 15.97 -3.31 14.18
N SER A 135 16.62 -3.20 13.03
CA SER A 135 18.08 -3.31 12.92
C SER A 135 18.89 -2.30 13.74
N LEU A 136 18.29 -1.17 14.14
CA LEU A 136 18.94 -0.17 14.99
C LEU A 136 18.79 -0.46 16.50
N TYR A 137 17.78 -1.23 16.89
CA TYR A 137 17.37 -1.36 18.29
C TYR A 137 17.43 -2.80 18.83
N ALA A 138 17.39 -3.81 17.96
CA ALA A 138 17.35 -5.22 18.34
C ALA A 138 18.66 -5.92 17.99
N THR A 139 19.18 -6.69 18.95
CA THR A 139 20.31 -7.62 18.73
C THR A 139 19.91 -8.77 17.82
N GLU A 140 18.66 -9.23 17.90
CA GLU A 140 18.12 -10.25 16.99
C GLU A 140 17.52 -9.63 15.72
N LYS A 141 17.89 -10.22 14.58
CA LYS A 141 17.46 -9.77 13.26
C LYS A 141 16.04 -10.27 12.97
N CYS A 142 15.07 -9.35 13.02
CA CYS A 142 13.70 -9.60 12.60
C CYS A 142 13.60 -9.67 11.07
N LYS A 143 13.78 -10.86 10.48
CA LYS A 143 13.88 -11.04 9.01
C LYS A 143 12.69 -10.44 8.24
N TYR A 144 11.47 -10.61 8.74
CA TYR A 144 10.27 -10.13 8.02
C TYR A 144 10.16 -8.60 7.96
N LEU A 145 10.97 -7.87 8.72
CA LEU A 145 11.03 -6.40 8.69
C LEU A 145 12.17 -5.87 7.81
N GLN A 146 13.21 -6.67 7.61
CA GLN A 146 14.40 -6.24 6.86
C GLN A 146 14.11 -5.89 5.40
N GLY A 147 13.13 -6.55 4.78
CA GLY A 147 12.73 -6.22 3.41
C GLY A 147 12.15 -4.81 3.36
N LYS A 148 11.17 -4.53 4.22
CA LYS A 148 10.57 -3.20 4.38
C LYS A 148 11.58 -2.12 4.77
N GLU A 149 12.51 -2.39 5.69
CA GLU A 149 13.59 -1.44 6.05
C GLU A 149 14.41 -1.03 4.83
N LYS A 150 14.77 -1.98 3.95
CA LYS A 150 15.52 -1.69 2.73
C LYS A 150 14.69 -0.90 1.71
N VAL A 151 13.41 -1.23 1.55
CA VAL A 151 12.50 -0.48 0.67
C VAL A 151 12.31 0.94 1.17
N GLU A 152 12.18 1.11 2.47
CA GLU A 152 12.04 2.43 3.11
C GLU A 152 13.28 3.28 2.88
N ALA A 153 14.47 2.73 3.16
CA ALA A 153 15.73 3.42 2.89
C ALA A 153 15.86 3.82 1.41
N LEU A 154 15.45 2.93 0.49
CA LEU A 154 15.41 3.24 -0.94
C LEU A 154 14.46 4.40 -1.25
N LEU A 155 13.23 4.38 -0.72
CA LEU A 155 12.25 5.46 -0.94
C LEU A 155 12.76 6.80 -0.41
N VAL A 156 13.34 6.82 0.79
CA VAL A 156 13.94 8.03 1.39
C VAL A 156 15.04 8.60 0.50
N SER A 157 15.89 7.74 -0.07
CA SER A 157 16.98 8.16 -0.95
C SER A 157 16.56 8.47 -2.40
N SER A 158 15.32 8.14 -2.79
CA SER A 158 14.86 8.21 -4.18
C SER A 158 14.64 9.63 -4.71
N GLY A 159 14.40 10.61 -3.82
CA GLY A 159 14.01 11.97 -4.19
C GLY A 159 12.52 12.14 -4.53
N LEU A 160 11.71 11.06 -4.48
CA LEU A 160 10.25 11.17 -4.61
C LEU A 160 9.64 11.89 -3.39
N PRO A 161 8.58 12.68 -3.56
CA PRO A 161 7.76 13.10 -2.43
C PRO A 161 7.05 11.90 -1.82
N TYR A 162 7.16 11.70 -0.50
CA TYR A 162 6.63 10.50 0.14
C TYR A 162 5.98 10.73 1.51
N THR A 163 5.25 9.70 1.96
CA THR A 163 4.83 9.51 3.34
C THR A 163 4.99 8.04 3.69
N ILE A 164 5.63 7.75 4.81
CA ILE A 164 5.81 6.38 5.30
C ILE A 164 4.89 6.19 6.50
N LEU A 165 4.10 5.12 6.47
CA LEU A 165 3.22 4.70 7.54
C LEU A 165 3.86 3.51 8.27
N HIS A 166 4.18 3.70 9.55
CA HIS A 166 4.60 2.62 10.44
C HIS A 166 3.38 2.13 11.21
N LEU A 167 2.88 0.97 10.81
CA LEU A 167 1.72 0.35 11.45
C LEU A 167 2.17 -0.51 12.63
N GLY A 168 1.39 -0.47 13.71
CA GLY A 168 1.57 -1.35 14.85
C GLY A 168 1.03 -2.76 14.61
N PHE A 169 1.01 -3.54 15.68
CA PHE A 169 0.38 -4.86 15.68
C PHE A 169 -1.11 -4.76 15.35
N TYR A 170 -1.58 -5.52 14.36
CA TYR A 170 -2.99 -5.58 14.00
C TYR A 170 -3.78 -6.33 15.07
N TYR A 171 -4.91 -5.78 15.53
CA TYR A 171 -5.73 -6.48 16.51
C TYR A 171 -6.36 -7.75 15.94
N GLU A 172 -6.58 -7.82 14.64
CA GLU A 172 -7.05 -9.02 13.93
C GLU A 172 -6.07 -10.20 14.04
N ASN A 173 -4.81 -9.95 14.39
CA ASN A 173 -3.86 -11.01 14.70
C ASN A 173 -4.30 -11.86 15.90
N PHE A 174 -5.01 -11.27 16.88
CA PHE A 174 -5.62 -12.00 17.99
C PHE A 174 -6.75 -12.94 17.56
N LEU A 175 -7.21 -12.84 16.31
CA LEU A 175 -8.21 -13.74 15.74
C LEU A 175 -7.58 -14.86 14.91
N SER A 176 -6.26 -14.84 14.71
CA SER A 176 -5.54 -15.75 13.82
C SER A 176 -4.30 -16.35 14.48
N VAL A 177 -3.10 -15.93 14.06
CA VAL A 177 -1.80 -16.52 14.46
C VAL A 177 -1.44 -16.28 15.92
N PHE A 178 -1.98 -15.22 16.54
CA PHE A 178 -1.75 -14.87 17.95
C PHE A 178 -3.04 -15.00 18.77
N LYS A 179 -3.87 -15.99 18.43
CA LYS A 179 -5.13 -16.20 19.13
C LYS A 179 -4.87 -16.60 20.59
N PRO A 180 -5.37 -15.83 21.57
CA PRO A 180 -5.21 -16.19 22.97
C PRO A 180 -5.75 -17.59 23.24
N HIS A 181 -4.94 -18.43 23.86
CA HIS A 181 -5.34 -19.77 24.28
C HIS A 181 -5.23 -19.93 25.79
N PHE A 182 -6.17 -20.69 26.36
CA PHE A 182 -6.22 -20.95 27.78
C PHE A 182 -5.00 -21.76 28.22
N VAL A 183 -4.38 -21.34 29.32
CA VAL A 183 -3.27 -22.07 29.95
C VAL A 183 -3.72 -22.60 31.31
N GLU A 184 -4.17 -21.71 32.19
CA GLU A 184 -4.68 -22.03 33.53
C GLU A 184 -5.62 -20.92 34.02
N LYS A 185 -6.19 -21.08 35.22
CA LYS A 185 -7.12 -20.11 35.80
C LYS A 185 -6.50 -18.70 35.77
N ASP A 186 -7.25 -17.75 35.19
CA ASP A 186 -6.85 -16.35 35.02
C ASP A 186 -5.58 -16.12 34.16
N LYS A 187 -5.20 -17.10 33.32
CA LYS A 187 -4.01 -17.01 32.46
C LYS A 187 -4.27 -17.51 31.04
N PHE A 188 -3.98 -16.63 30.09
CA PHE A 188 -4.01 -16.91 28.66
C PHE A 188 -2.63 -16.57 28.07
N ALA A 189 -2.21 -17.33 27.06
CA ALA A 189 -1.00 -17.07 26.29
C ALA A 189 -1.36 -16.71 24.85
N LEU A 190 -0.48 -15.92 24.20
CA LEU A 190 -0.55 -15.57 22.78
C LEU A 190 0.22 -16.57 21.93
#